data_AF-A0A101H5L4-F1
#
_entry.id   AF-A0A101H5L4-F1
#
_cell.length_a   1.000
_cell.length_b   1.000
_cell.length_c   1.000
_cell.angle_alpha   90.00
_cell.angle_beta   90.00
_cell.angle_gamma   90.00
#
_symmetry.space_group_name_H-M   'P 1'
#
loop_
_entity.id
_entity.type
_entity.pdbx_description
1 polymer ?
#
loop_
_entity_poly.entity_id
_entity_poly.type
_entity_poly.pdbx_seq_one_letter_code
_entity_poly.pdbx_strand_id
1 'polypeptide(L)'
;DCRIVLEYGIGLTDLNKTESGSDRSLTKSEYDTGSFVQKMLEYAPRLIVFNGKEAARNALKRRDIGYGIQSGMIGESSVFIAPSTSGLSARDWKYHGEACWGRIGEIYTEMRARRIE
;
A
#
# COMPACT_ATOMS: atom_id res chain seq x y z
N ASP A 1 6.19 14.05 13.46
CA ASP A 1 5.93 14.50 12.07
C ASP A 1 6.04 13.28 11.17
N CYS A 2 5.04 12.99 10.34
CA CYS A 2 5.09 11.84 9.44
C CYS A 2 6.15 11.98 8.34
N ARG A 3 6.64 13.19 8.07
CA ARG A 3 7.64 13.45 7.01
C ARG A 3 9.00 12.79 7.26
N ILE A 4 9.31 12.42 8.51
CA ILE A 4 10.58 11.76 8.87
C ILE A 4 10.80 10.44 8.10
N VAL A 5 9.73 9.77 7.67
CA VAL A 5 9.80 8.51 6.89
C VAL A 5 10.49 8.69 5.54
N LEU A 6 10.53 9.91 5.00
CA LEU A 6 11.24 10.21 3.75
C LEU A 6 12.76 10.02 3.88
N GLU A 7 13.34 10.25 5.06
CA GLU A 7 14.76 9.98 5.33
C GLU A 7 15.08 8.48 5.22
N TYR A 8 14.08 7.64 5.48
CA TYR A 8 14.13 6.19 5.30
C TYR A 8 13.75 5.76 3.88
N GLY A 9 13.55 6.71 2.94
CA GLY A 9 13.18 6.40 1.56
C GLY A 9 11.78 5.78 1.45
N ILE A 10 10.91 6.05 2.43
CA ILE A 10 9.53 5.59 2.46
C ILE A 10 8.63 6.80 2.16
N GLY A 11 7.68 6.64 1.25
CA GLY A 11 6.63 7.62 0.97
C GLY A 11 5.29 7.15 1.54
N LEU A 12 4.43 8.12 1.89
CA LEU A 12 3.06 7.85 2.35
C LEU A 12 2.06 8.62 1.49
N THR A 13 0.97 7.97 1.11
CA THR A 13 -0.19 8.60 0.49
C THR A 13 -1.44 7.79 0.78
N ASP A 14 -2.61 8.38 0.52
CA ASP A 14 -3.93 7.78 0.69
C ASP A 14 -4.72 7.94 -0.60
N LEU A 15 -5.71 7.07 -0.80
CA LEU A 15 -6.61 7.13 -1.96
C LEU A 15 -7.78 8.09 -1.76
N ASN A 16 -8.20 8.30 -0.51
CA ASN A 16 -9.20 9.29 -0.15
C ASN A 16 -8.50 10.40 0.62
N LYS A 17 -8.62 11.63 0.14
CA LYS A 17 -7.95 12.82 0.72
C LYS A 17 -8.92 13.75 1.45
N THR A 18 -10.22 13.47 1.35
CA THR A 18 -11.30 14.36 1.79
C THR A 18 -12.00 13.82 3.04
N GLU A 19 -11.99 12.51 3.23
CA GLU A 19 -12.68 11.84 4.33
C GLU A 19 -11.70 11.02 5.19
N SER A 20 -11.96 10.98 6.49
CA SER A 20 -11.27 10.13 7.45
C SER A 20 -12.28 9.22 8.14
N GLY A 21 -12.04 7.91 8.14
CA GLY A 21 -12.94 6.94 8.75
C GLY A 21 -12.60 5.51 8.34
N SER A 22 -13.42 4.56 8.77
CA SER A 22 -13.31 3.17 8.30
C SER A 22 -13.57 3.08 6.79
N ASP A 23 -12.99 2.09 6.11
CA ASP A 23 -13.26 1.86 4.67
C ASP A 23 -14.78 1.72 4.35
N ARG A 24 -15.58 1.32 5.35
CA ARG A 24 -17.04 1.18 5.24
C ARG A 24 -17.80 2.51 5.30
N SER A 25 -17.21 3.52 5.93
CA SER A 25 -17.75 4.88 6.01
C SER A 25 -17.25 5.80 4.90
N LEU A 26 -16.18 5.40 4.20
CA LEU A 26 -15.63 6.17 3.08
C LEU A 26 -16.50 6.03 1.83
N THR A 27 -16.80 7.16 1.21
CA THR A 27 -17.57 7.20 -0.02
C THR A 27 -16.68 6.71 -1.16
N LYS A 28 -17.01 5.57 -1.77
CA LYS A 28 -16.16 4.94 -2.81
C LYS A 28 -15.92 5.84 -4.03
N SER A 29 -16.83 6.77 -4.34
CA SER A 29 -16.65 7.75 -5.41
C SER A 29 -15.63 8.84 -5.10
N GLU A 30 -15.27 9.04 -3.82
CA GLU A 30 -14.27 10.03 -3.37
C GLU A 30 -12.84 9.47 -3.40
N TYR A 31 -12.66 8.21 -3.80
CA TYR A 31 -11.34 7.64 -4.01
C TYR A 31 -10.74 8.21 -5.29
N ASP A 32 -9.76 9.09 -5.15
CA ASP A 32 -9.01 9.65 -6.27
C ASP A 32 -7.91 8.67 -6.74
N THR A 33 -8.38 7.55 -7.30
CA THR A 33 -7.52 6.52 -7.88
C THR A 33 -6.75 7.02 -9.09
N GLY A 34 -7.28 8.01 -9.82
CA GLY A 34 -6.63 8.61 -10.98
C GLY A 34 -5.37 9.36 -10.58
N SER A 35 -5.46 10.31 -9.65
CA SER A 35 -4.30 11.05 -9.14
C SER A 35 -3.32 10.13 -8.42
N PHE A 36 -3.80 9.10 -7.72
CA PHE A 36 -2.92 8.09 -7.15
C PHE A 36 -2.06 7.41 -8.22
N VAL A 37 -2.68 6.88 -9.28
CA VAL A 37 -1.93 6.22 -10.37
C VAL A 37 -0.96 7.19 -11.03
N GLN A 38 -1.38 8.43 -11.30
CA GLN A 38 -0.48 9.45 -11.86
C GLN A 38 0.76 9.67 -10.99
N LYS A 39 0.60 9.79 -9.67
CA LYS A 39 1.73 9.90 -8.73
C LYS A 39 2.62 8.66 -8.77
N MET A 40 2.06 7.46 -8.84
CA MET A 40 2.88 6.24 -8.90
C MET A 40 3.68 6.16 -10.20
N LEU A 41 3.15 6.67 -11.31
CA LEU A 41 3.88 6.78 -12.58
C LEU A 41 4.96 7.86 -12.53
N GLU A 42 4.69 8.99 -11.88
CA GLU A 42 5.63 10.11 -11.76
C GLU A 42 6.80 9.80 -10.82
N TYR A 43 6.51 9.33 -9.60
CA TYR A 43 7.53 9.09 -8.57
C TYR A 43 8.17 7.70 -8.66
N ALA A 44 7.57 6.78 -9.43
CA ALA A 44 8.07 5.43 -9.72
C ALA A 44 8.68 4.70 -8.49
N PRO A 45 7.94 4.56 -7.37
CA PRO A 45 8.46 3.83 -6.22
C PRO A 45 8.71 2.36 -6.56
N ARG A 46 9.77 1.76 -6.02
CA ARG A 46 10.09 0.35 -6.32
C ARG A 46 9.00 -0.62 -5.81
N LEU A 47 8.34 -0.27 -4.71
CA LEU A 47 7.28 -1.05 -4.09
C LEU A 47 6.15 -0.13 -3.62
N ILE A 48 4.92 -0.49 -3.96
CA ILE A 48 3.69 0.08 -3.43
C ILE A 48 3.07 -0.92 -2.47
N VAL A 49 2.83 -0.50 -1.23
CA VAL A 49 2.18 -1.34 -0.22
C VAL A 49 0.80 -0.77 0.09
N PHE A 50 -0.25 -1.50 -0.25
CA PHE A 50 -1.61 -1.17 0.20
C PHE A 50 -1.84 -1.70 1.61
N ASN A 51 -2.17 -0.80 2.54
CA ASN A 51 -2.54 -1.13 3.93
C ASN A 51 -4.02 -1.55 4.02
N GLY A 52 -4.35 -2.69 3.42
CA GLY A 52 -5.71 -3.22 3.39
C GLY A 52 -6.20 -3.55 1.99
N LYS A 53 -7.14 -4.51 1.92
CA LYS A 53 -7.70 -4.99 0.66
C LYS A 53 -8.58 -3.95 -0.02
N GLU A 54 -9.42 -3.20 0.70
CA GLU A 54 -10.34 -2.25 0.06
C GLU A 54 -9.60 -1.16 -0.73
N ALA A 55 -8.53 -0.58 -0.17
CA ALA A 55 -7.69 0.37 -0.90
C ALA A 55 -7.14 -0.25 -2.20
N ALA A 56 -6.59 -1.47 -2.11
CA ALA A 56 -6.08 -2.18 -3.27
C ALA A 56 -7.17 -2.48 -4.32
N ARG A 57 -8.38 -2.88 -3.92
CA ARG A 57 -9.50 -3.15 -4.85
C ARG A 57 -9.84 -1.91 -5.66
N ASN A 58 -9.92 -0.76 -5.00
CA ASN A 58 -10.28 0.50 -5.64
C ASN A 58 -9.17 0.95 -6.60
N ALA A 59 -7.90 0.97 -6.14
CA ALA A 59 -6.78 1.40 -6.97
C ALA A 59 -6.53 0.47 -8.17
N LEU A 60 -6.60 -0.86 -7.96
CA LEU A 60 -6.31 -1.85 -9.01
C LEU A 60 -7.52 -2.20 -9.87
N LYS A 61 -8.72 -1.69 -9.53
CA LYS A 61 -10.00 -2.04 -10.18
C LYS A 61 -10.25 -3.56 -10.28
N ARG A 62 -9.81 -4.31 -9.27
CA ARG A 62 -9.94 -5.79 -9.19
C ARG A 62 -10.62 -6.20 -7.89
N ARG A 63 -11.53 -7.18 -7.99
CA ARG A 63 -12.27 -7.69 -6.81
C ARG A 63 -11.52 -8.81 -6.10
N ASP A 64 -10.90 -9.69 -6.89
CA ASP A 64 -10.10 -10.79 -6.38
C ASP A 64 -8.68 -10.33 -6.11
N ILE A 65 -8.34 -10.22 -4.83
CA ILE A 65 -7.03 -9.81 -4.34
C ILE A 65 -6.68 -10.58 -3.07
N GLY A 66 -5.51 -11.22 -3.10
CA GLY A 66 -4.88 -11.86 -1.95
C GLY A 66 -3.89 -10.93 -1.24
N TYR A 67 -3.53 -11.27 -0.01
CA TYR A 67 -2.39 -10.64 0.65
C TYR A 67 -1.08 -11.10 0.00
N GLY A 68 -0.04 -10.28 0.09
CA GLY A 68 1.28 -10.57 -0.47
C GLY A 68 1.58 -9.79 -1.74
N ILE A 69 2.66 -10.21 -2.42
CA ILE A 69 3.08 -9.65 -3.70
C ILE A 69 2.04 -9.98 -4.78
N GLN A 70 1.74 -8.99 -5.62
CA GLN A 70 0.81 -9.15 -6.73
C GLN A 70 1.59 -9.40 -8.02
N SER A 71 1.01 -10.17 -8.94
CA SER A 71 1.56 -10.36 -10.29
C SER A 71 1.48 -9.11 -11.16
N GLY A 72 0.59 -8.18 -10.82
CA GLY A 72 0.42 -6.92 -11.54
C GLY A 72 1.24 -5.78 -10.93
N MET A 73 1.67 -4.85 -11.77
CA MET A 73 2.42 -3.65 -11.41
C MET A 73 1.59 -2.38 -11.67
N ILE A 74 2.01 -1.26 -11.09
CA ILE A 74 1.50 0.08 -11.43
C ILE A 74 2.69 0.86 -12.00
N GLY A 75 2.72 1.03 -13.33
CA GLY A 75 3.95 1.42 -14.03
C GLY A 75 5.06 0.42 -13.73
N GLU A 76 6.22 0.92 -13.32
CA GLU A 76 7.39 0.10 -12.93
C GLU A 76 7.36 -0.34 -11.46
N SER A 77 6.29 0.00 -10.72
CA SER A 77 6.19 -0.27 -9.30
C SER A 77 5.61 -1.65 -9.03
N SER A 78 6.33 -2.49 -8.27
CA SER A 78 5.76 -3.73 -7.73
C SER A 78 4.66 -3.42 -6.72
N VAL A 79 3.62 -4.26 -6.64
CA VAL A 79 2.49 -4.05 -5.73
C VAL A 79 2.43 -5.15 -4.68
N PHE A 80 2.28 -4.75 -3.42
CA PHE A 80 2.05 -5.65 -2.28
C PHE A 80 0.76 -5.24 -1.56
N ILE A 81 -0.03 -6.22 -1.11
CA ILE A 81 -1.24 -5.99 -0.32
C ILE A 81 -1.03 -6.57 1.07
N ALA A 82 -1.05 -5.71 2.10
CA ALA A 82 -0.94 -6.11 3.49
C ALA A 82 -2.31 -6.08 4.20
N PRO A 83 -2.49 -6.82 5.29
CA PRO A 83 -3.61 -6.61 6.20
C PRO A 83 -3.59 -5.18 6.74
N SER A 84 -4.78 -4.59 6.86
CA SER A 84 -4.89 -3.26 7.46
C SER A 84 -4.41 -3.29 8.91
N THR A 85 -3.61 -2.30 9.30
CA THR A 85 -3.17 -2.07 10.68
C THR A 85 -4.27 -1.50 11.59
N SER A 86 -5.45 -1.20 11.05
CA SER A 86 -6.60 -0.73 11.83
C SER A 86 -7.14 -1.83 12.75
N GLY A 87 -7.58 -1.45 13.95
CA GLY A 87 -8.22 -2.37 14.90
C GLY A 87 -9.50 -3.03 14.37
N LEU A 88 -10.15 -2.41 13.38
CA LEU A 88 -11.33 -2.98 12.69
C LEU A 88 -10.99 -4.22 11.86
N SER A 89 -9.70 -4.42 11.53
CA SER A 89 -9.19 -5.55 10.77
C SER A 89 -8.40 -6.54 11.64
N ALA A 90 -8.62 -6.55 12.95
CA ALA A 90 -7.88 -7.38 13.91
C ALA A 90 -7.84 -8.87 13.56
N ARG A 91 -8.91 -9.40 12.94
CA ARG A 91 -8.93 -10.80 12.49
C ARG A 91 -7.90 -11.05 11.40
N ASP A 92 -7.89 -10.25 10.33
CA ASP A 92 -6.92 -10.39 9.24
C ASP A 92 -5.49 -10.14 9.72
N TRP A 93 -5.32 -9.17 10.62
CA TRP A 93 -4.05 -8.92 11.29
C TRP A 93 -3.53 -10.16 12.03
N LYS A 94 -4.39 -10.79 12.85
CA LYS A 94 -4.01 -11.98 13.64
C LYS A 94 -3.46 -13.13 12.77
N TYR A 95 -3.99 -13.32 11.57
CA TYR A 95 -3.61 -14.45 10.71
C TYR A 95 -2.50 -14.14 9.71
N HIS A 96 -2.36 -12.87 9.31
CA HIS A 96 -1.49 -12.50 8.19
C HIS A 96 -0.57 -11.31 8.47
N GLY A 97 -0.83 -10.53 9.53
CA GLY A 97 -0.18 -9.24 9.79
C GLY A 97 1.32 -9.38 9.92
N GLU A 98 1.78 -10.17 10.88
CA GLU A 98 3.20 -10.38 11.14
C GLU A 98 3.96 -10.90 9.92
N ALA A 99 3.44 -11.94 9.26
CA ALA A 99 4.05 -12.52 8.08
C ALA A 99 4.14 -11.52 6.91
N CYS A 100 3.08 -10.76 6.64
CA CYS A 100 3.06 -9.80 5.53
C CYS A 100 4.00 -8.62 5.78
N TRP A 101 3.92 -8.01 6.97
CA TRP A 101 4.74 -6.85 7.30
C TRP A 101 6.21 -7.23 7.50
N GLY A 102 6.50 -8.43 8.03
CA GLY A 102 7.84 -9.00 8.05
C GLY A 102 8.42 -9.15 6.64
N ARG A 103 7.66 -9.74 5.71
CA ARG A 103 8.08 -9.89 4.31
C ARG A 103 8.31 -8.54 3.62
N ILE A 104 7.49 -7.53 3.91
CA ILE A 104 7.71 -6.16 3.42
C ILE A 104 9.05 -5.62 3.93
N GLY A 105 9.38 -5.85 5.21
CA GLY A 105 10.66 -5.45 5.81
C GLY A 105 11.87 -6.13 5.15
N GLU A 106 11.76 -7.42 4.82
CA GLU A 106 12.79 -8.16 4.07
C GLU A 106 13.00 -7.53 2.67
N ILE A 107 11.91 -7.36 1.91
CA ILE A 107 11.96 -6.75 0.57
C ILE A 107 12.55 -5.34 0.63
N TYR A 108 12.14 -4.54 1.60
CA TYR A 108 12.69 -3.19 1.81
C TYR A 108 14.20 -3.23 2.06
N THR A 109 14.67 -4.15 2.91
CA THR A 109 16.09 -4.31 3.23
C THR A 109 16.89 -4.72 1.99
N GLU A 110 16.39 -5.69 1.23
CA GLU A 110 16.99 -6.11 -0.05
C GLU A 110 17.06 -4.94 -1.05
N MET A 111 16.00 -4.14 -1.17
CA MET A 111 15.97 -2.97 -2.06
C MET A 111 16.96 -1.88 -1.64
N ARG A 112 17.12 -1.65 -0.33
CA ARG A 112 18.08 -0.67 0.20
C ARG A 112 19.52 -1.11 -0.03
N ALA A 113 19.83 -2.40 0.11
CA ALA A 113 21.17 -2.93 -0.15
C ALA A 113 21.59 -2.71 -1.63
N ARG A 114 20.69 -3.02 -2.57
CA ARG A 114 20.92 -2.82 -4.03
C ARG A 114 20.99 -1.36 -4.49
N ARG A 115 20.80 -0.39 -3.59
CA ARG A 115 20.92 1.05 -3.90
C ARG A 115 22.34 1.58 -3.60
N ILE A 116 23.13 0.81 -2.84
CA ILE A 116 24.49 1.19 -2.41
C ILE A 116 25.55 0.61 -3.36
N GLU A 117 25.17 -0.35 -4.20
CA GLU A 117 25.95 -0.86 -5.34
C GLU A 117 25.79 0.03 -6.58
#